data_AF-A0A9E3IHX4-F1
#
_entry.id   AF-A0A9E3IHX4-F1
#
_cell.length_a   1.000
_cell.length_b   1.000
_cell.length_c   1.000
_cell.angle_alpha   90.00
_cell.angle_beta   90.00
_cell.angle_gamma   90.00
#
_symmetry.space_group_name_H-M   'P 1'
#
loop_
_entity.id
_entity.type
_entity.pdbx_description
1 polymer ?
#
loop_
_entity_poly.entity_id
_entity_poly.type
_entity_poly.pdbx_seq_one_letter_code
_entity_poly.pdbx_strand_id
1 'polypeptide(L)'
;MTSTPPGHPLDNVIWQALTTAQADWSRGGALARRFHPEFARFAGVPALSEPALAALAADMDVDEVVALSDPADFDPGPLFDVTDRKNLVQMVGPATGEVREPQRFRALGPDDVPQMTALVQLTAPGPWYERTPELGRFVGFEHEGRLVAMAGERMRVPGHTEISAVCCHPEWRGQGLPADLMRLVSQGIVARGETPFLHVLAENAPAIALYEKLGFRKRRQTRLTILQRNATRS
;
A
#
# COMPACT_ATOMS: atom_id res chain seq x y z
N MET A 1 -6.82 -6.82 -34.48
CA MET A 1 -6.79 -6.84 -33.00
C MET A 1 -6.17 -5.53 -32.56
N THR A 2 -7.00 -4.53 -32.26
CA THR A 2 -6.54 -3.21 -31.79
C THR A 2 -6.05 -3.37 -30.36
N SER A 3 -4.73 -3.40 -30.17
CA SER A 3 -4.12 -3.35 -28.85
C SER A 3 -4.49 -1.99 -28.22
N THR A 4 -5.35 -2.01 -27.22
CA THR A 4 -5.51 -0.89 -26.30
C THR A 4 -4.12 -0.50 -25.80
N PRO A 5 -3.69 0.77 -25.91
CA PRO A 5 -2.41 1.19 -25.36
C PRO A 5 -2.37 0.79 -23.88
N PRO A 6 -1.25 0.24 -23.37
CA PRO A 6 -1.18 -0.15 -21.98
C PRO A 6 -1.48 1.07 -21.12
N GLY A 7 -2.47 0.95 -20.22
CA GLY A 7 -2.79 1.97 -19.24
C GLY A 7 -1.57 2.32 -18.40
N HIS A 8 -1.58 3.49 -17.76
CA HIS A 8 -0.46 3.92 -16.92
C HIS A 8 -0.24 2.89 -15.79
N PRO A 9 1.00 2.54 -15.39
CA PRO A 9 1.25 1.49 -14.39
C PRO A 9 0.46 1.66 -13.08
N LEU A 10 0.29 2.92 -12.64
CA LEU A 10 -0.50 3.27 -11.46
C LEU A 10 -2.03 3.12 -11.60
N ASP A 11 -2.56 2.76 -12.77
CA ASP A 11 -3.99 2.48 -12.95
C ASP A 11 -4.40 1.11 -12.41
N ASN A 12 -3.44 0.18 -12.28
CA ASN A 12 -3.66 -1.15 -11.73
C ASN A 12 -2.48 -1.59 -10.88
N VAL A 13 -2.22 -0.82 -9.80
CA VAL A 13 -1.02 -0.95 -8.97
C VAL A 13 -0.81 -2.37 -8.45
N ILE A 14 -1.85 -3.01 -7.92
CA ILE A 14 -1.73 -4.32 -7.29
C ILE A 14 -1.38 -5.39 -8.35
N TRP A 15 -2.07 -5.39 -9.50
CA TRP A 15 -1.73 -6.32 -10.59
C TRP A 15 -0.32 -6.09 -11.11
N GLN A 16 0.07 -4.84 -11.35
CA GLN A 16 1.40 -4.49 -11.85
C GLN A 16 2.48 -4.92 -10.88
N ALA A 17 2.30 -4.70 -9.57
CA ALA A 17 3.24 -5.15 -8.55
C ALA A 17 3.43 -6.66 -8.57
N LEU A 18 2.32 -7.40 -8.52
CA LEU A 18 2.31 -8.86 -8.45
C LEU A 18 2.73 -9.56 -9.74
N THR A 19 2.80 -8.85 -10.87
CA THR A 19 3.26 -9.40 -12.16
C THR A 19 4.64 -8.90 -12.56
N THR A 20 5.25 -8.00 -11.79
CA THR A 20 6.57 -7.43 -12.07
C THR A 20 7.48 -7.53 -10.85
N ALA A 21 7.76 -6.41 -10.17
CA ALA A 21 8.78 -6.28 -9.14
C ALA A 21 8.51 -7.11 -7.87
N GLN A 22 7.28 -7.59 -7.67
CA GLN A 22 6.87 -8.37 -6.50
C GLN A 22 6.24 -9.71 -6.89
N ALA A 23 6.60 -10.24 -8.08
CA ALA A 23 6.10 -11.53 -8.55
C ALA A 23 6.46 -12.70 -7.62
N ASP A 24 7.65 -12.66 -7.00
CA ASP A 24 8.12 -13.69 -6.06
C ASP A 24 7.33 -13.71 -4.74
N TRP A 25 6.55 -12.65 -4.45
CA TRP A 25 5.68 -12.55 -3.28
C TRP A 25 4.21 -12.81 -3.61
N SER A 26 3.94 -13.20 -4.86
CA SER A 26 2.61 -13.42 -5.39
C SER A 26 2.29 -14.89 -5.60
N ARG A 27 1.01 -15.24 -5.44
CA ARG A 27 0.41 -16.49 -5.92
C ARG A 27 -0.78 -16.21 -6.84
N GLY A 28 -1.23 -17.24 -7.55
CA GLY A 28 -2.28 -17.17 -8.56
C GLY A 28 -1.76 -17.36 -10.00
N GLY A 29 -2.51 -16.84 -10.98
CA GLY A 29 -2.30 -17.11 -12.40
C GLY A 29 -2.50 -15.90 -13.31
N ALA A 30 -2.80 -16.15 -14.59
CA ALA A 30 -2.93 -15.11 -15.61
C ALA A 30 -4.19 -14.23 -15.45
N LEU A 31 -5.21 -14.70 -14.72
CA LEU A 31 -6.47 -14.00 -14.54
C LEU A 31 -6.59 -13.28 -13.19
N ALA A 32 -5.86 -13.74 -12.18
CA ALA A 32 -5.85 -13.14 -10.85
C ALA A 32 -4.56 -13.50 -10.14
N ARG A 33 -4.00 -12.53 -9.42
CA ARG A 33 -2.88 -12.73 -8.51
C ARG A 33 -3.15 -12.04 -7.19
N ARG A 34 -2.52 -12.53 -6.13
CA ARG A 34 -2.54 -11.91 -4.81
C ARG A 34 -1.22 -12.11 -4.09
N PHE A 35 -0.96 -11.28 -3.10
CA PHE A 35 0.17 -11.53 -2.20
C PHE A 35 -0.04 -12.82 -1.40
N HIS A 36 1.06 -13.47 -1.02
CA HIS A 36 1.03 -14.39 0.11
C HIS A 36 0.53 -13.66 1.36
N PRO A 37 -0.40 -14.25 2.14
CA PRO A 37 -1.13 -13.55 3.20
C PRO A 37 -0.25 -13.08 4.37
N GLU A 38 0.95 -13.66 4.51
CA GLU A 38 1.99 -13.24 5.45
C GLU A 38 2.56 -11.84 5.12
N PHE A 39 2.55 -11.43 3.84
CA PHE A 39 3.04 -10.10 3.42
C PHE A 39 1.91 -9.07 3.39
N ALA A 40 0.82 -9.40 2.70
CA ALA A 40 -0.33 -8.52 2.52
C ALA A 40 -1.56 -9.29 2.04
N ARG A 41 -2.74 -8.70 2.24
CA ARG A 41 -4.02 -9.23 1.71
C ARG A 41 -4.55 -8.37 0.58
N PHE A 42 -3.72 -8.13 -0.44
CA PHE A 42 -4.12 -7.43 -1.66
C PHE A 42 -4.17 -8.39 -2.83
N ALA A 43 -5.19 -8.24 -3.68
CA ALA A 43 -5.37 -8.97 -4.92
C ALA A 43 -5.46 -8.02 -6.10
N GLY A 44 -5.00 -8.48 -7.26
CA GLY A 44 -5.05 -7.76 -8.53
C GLY A 44 -5.55 -8.68 -9.64
N VAL A 45 -6.29 -8.10 -10.58
CA VAL A 45 -6.75 -8.75 -11.81
C VAL A 45 -6.39 -7.85 -12.99
N PRO A 46 -6.08 -8.38 -14.18
CA PRO A 46 -5.77 -7.54 -15.35
C PRO A 46 -7.01 -6.75 -15.80
N ALA A 47 -8.19 -7.37 -15.71
CA ALA A 47 -9.49 -6.78 -15.94
C ALA A 47 -10.52 -7.47 -15.04
N LEU A 48 -11.43 -6.69 -14.45
CA LEU A 48 -12.55 -7.23 -13.68
C LEU A 48 -13.49 -7.99 -14.61
N SER A 49 -13.71 -9.26 -14.29
CA SER A 49 -14.58 -10.17 -15.03
C SER A 49 -14.92 -11.37 -14.15
N GLU A 50 -16.02 -12.06 -14.47
CA GLU A 50 -16.42 -13.28 -13.75
C GLU A 50 -15.30 -14.35 -13.76
N PRO A 51 -14.61 -14.65 -14.88
CA PRO A 51 -13.47 -15.58 -14.86
C PRO A 51 -12.31 -15.14 -13.96
N ALA A 52 -12.04 -13.84 -13.86
CA ALA A 52 -10.99 -13.32 -12.98
C ALA A 52 -11.38 -13.48 -11.49
N LEU A 53 -12.64 -13.20 -11.14
CA LEU A 53 -13.17 -13.42 -9.79
C LEU A 53 -13.19 -14.92 -9.43
N ALA A 54 -13.58 -15.80 -10.36
CA ALA A 54 -13.53 -17.24 -10.17
C ALA A 54 -12.09 -17.74 -9.97
N ALA A 55 -11.12 -17.24 -10.74
CA ALA A 55 -9.71 -17.57 -10.58
C ALA A 55 -9.14 -17.09 -9.24
N LEU A 56 -9.53 -15.90 -8.79
CA LEU A 56 -9.17 -15.40 -7.46
C LEU A 56 -9.75 -16.28 -6.35
N ALA A 57 -11.03 -16.66 -6.48
CA ALA A 57 -11.73 -17.50 -5.50
C ALA A 57 -11.13 -18.91 -5.40
N ALA A 58 -10.64 -19.46 -6.51
CA ALA A 58 -10.01 -20.78 -6.55
C ALA A 58 -8.64 -20.83 -5.85
N ASP A 59 -7.96 -19.68 -5.72
CA ASP A 59 -6.68 -19.56 -5.00
C ASP A 59 -6.87 -19.17 -3.53
N MET A 60 -8.11 -18.96 -3.06
CA MET A 60 -8.43 -18.52 -1.70
C MET A 60 -9.07 -19.62 -0.86
N ASP A 61 -8.72 -19.64 0.43
CA ASP A 61 -9.43 -20.44 1.42
C ASP A 61 -10.80 -19.81 1.72
N VAL A 62 -11.75 -20.63 2.17
CA VAL A 62 -13.04 -20.13 2.68
C VAL A 62 -12.79 -19.17 3.85
N ASP A 63 -13.57 -18.09 3.90
CA ASP A 63 -13.45 -16.98 4.86
C ASP A 63 -12.16 -16.14 4.74
N GLU A 64 -11.27 -16.46 3.80
CA GLU A 64 -10.13 -15.60 3.52
C GLU A 64 -10.60 -14.26 2.95
N VAL A 65 -9.94 -13.19 3.39
CA VAL A 65 -10.24 -11.82 2.99
C VAL A 65 -9.13 -11.24 2.14
N VAL A 66 -9.49 -10.58 1.03
CA VAL A 66 -8.57 -9.81 0.20
C VAL A 66 -9.15 -8.45 -0.16
N ALA A 67 -8.28 -7.46 -0.27
CA ALA A 67 -8.58 -6.15 -0.81
C ALA A 67 -8.26 -6.13 -2.31
N LEU A 68 -9.27 -5.93 -3.14
CA LEU A 68 -9.16 -5.81 -4.58
C LEU A 68 -9.26 -4.34 -4.98
N SER A 69 -8.33 -3.85 -5.79
CA SER A 69 -8.45 -2.51 -6.37
C SER A 69 -9.52 -2.53 -7.44
N ASP A 70 -10.50 -1.65 -7.29
CA ASP A 70 -11.64 -1.54 -8.15
C ASP A 70 -11.98 -0.06 -8.40
N PRO A 71 -11.82 0.46 -9.62
CA PRO A 71 -12.20 1.84 -9.91
C PRO A 71 -13.71 2.05 -10.16
N ALA A 72 -14.54 1.02 -10.26
CA ALA A 72 -15.97 1.15 -10.58
C ALA A 72 -16.82 0.02 -9.96
N ASP A 73 -18.01 0.36 -9.43
CA ASP A 73 -18.91 -0.62 -8.82
C ASP A 73 -19.08 -1.89 -9.68
N PHE A 74 -18.58 -3.02 -9.19
CA PHE A 74 -18.76 -4.34 -9.79
C PHE A 74 -19.60 -5.26 -8.89
N ASP A 75 -20.23 -6.24 -9.53
CA ASP A 75 -20.88 -7.36 -8.86
C ASP A 75 -19.82 -8.43 -8.54
N PRO A 76 -19.57 -8.74 -7.25
CA PRO A 76 -18.63 -9.79 -6.85
C PRO A 76 -19.09 -11.21 -7.21
N GLY A 77 -20.35 -11.38 -7.62
CA GLY A 77 -20.96 -12.67 -7.87
C GLY A 77 -21.15 -13.50 -6.60
N PRO A 78 -21.53 -14.78 -6.72
CA PRO A 78 -21.89 -15.61 -5.56
C PRO A 78 -20.69 -16.09 -4.73
N LEU A 79 -19.47 -15.92 -5.24
CA LEU A 79 -18.26 -16.47 -4.63
C LEU A 79 -17.70 -15.60 -3.49
N PHE A 80 -18.13 -14.35 -3.39
CA PHE A 80 -17.62 -13.41 -2.41
C PHE A 80 -18.70 -12.57 -1.77
N ASP A 81 -18.53 -12.30 -0.48
CA ASP A 81 -19.22 -11.24 0.22
C ASP A 81 -18.35 -9.97 0.22
N VAL A 82 -18.95 -8.81 -0.06
CA VAL A 82 -18.29 -7.52 0.10
C VAL A 82 -18.44 -7.09 1.57
N THR A 83 -17.34 -7.09 2.31
CA THR A 83 -17.34 -6.76 3.74
C THR A 83 -17.05 -5.29 4.02
N ASP A 84 -16.35 -4.60 3.12
CA ASP A 84 -16.04 -3.18 3.25
C ASP A 84 -15.64 -2.56 1.89
N ARG A 85 -15.74 -1.23 1.77
CA ARG A 85 -15.29 -0.46 0.61
C ARG A 85 -14.61 0.82 1.06
N LYS A 86 -13.36 1.02 0.66
CA LYS A 86 -12.55 2.19 1.03
C LYS A 86 -12.27 3.05 -0.18
N ASN A 87 -12.77 4.29 -0.17
CA ASN A 87 -12.42 5.28 -1.18
C ASN A 87 -11.04 5.85 -0.89
N LEU A 88 -10.18 5.88 -1.90
CA LEU A 88 -8.80 6.33 -1.81
C LEU A 88 -8.53 7.44 -2.83
N VAL A 89 -7.63 8.34 -2.47
CA VAL A 89 -7.00 9.27 -3.38
C VAL A 89 -5.59 8.77 -3.64
N GLN A 90 -5.28 8.48 -4.91
CA GLN A 90 -3.92 8.19 -5.34
C GLN A 90 -3.20 9.52 -5.58
N MET A 91 -2.04 9.70 -4.96
CA MET A 91 -1.21 10.89 -5.10
C MET A 91 0.19 10.52 -5.57
N VAL A 92 0.80 11.36 -6.40
CA VAL A 92 2.10 11.10 -7.07
C VAL A 92 2.99 12.33 -6.98
N GLY A 93 4.29 12.11 -6.94
CA GLY A 93 5.32 13.14 -7.04
C GLY A 93 6.28 13.06 -5.85
N PRO A 94 7.53 13.49 -6.01
CA PRO A 94 8.41 13.51 -4.86
C PRO A 94 7.95 14.52 -3.82
N ALA A 95 8.14 14.17 -2.56
CA ALA A 95 8.16 15.13 -1.48
C ALA A 95 9.32 16.11 -1.70
N THR A 96 9.08 17.38 -1.39
CA THR A 96 10.00 18.50 -1.58
C THR A 96 10.38 19.12 -0.23
N GLY A 97 11.45 19.90 -0.25
CA GLY A 97 12.04 20.53 0.93
C GLY A 97 13.03 19.63 1.66
N GLU A 98 13.62 20.19 2.71
CA GLU A 98 14.66 19.52 3.50
C GLU A 98 14.06 18.71 4.66
N VAL A 99 14.77 17.65 5.02
CA VAL A 99 14.50 16.86 6.22
C VAL A 99 15.10 17.60 7.40
N ARG A 100 14.29 17.86 8.44
CA ARG A 100 14.80 18.50 9.66
C ARG A 100 15.53 17.46 10.50
N GLU A 101 16.71 17.82 11.00
CA GLU A 101 17.54 16.96 11.86
C GLU A 101 17.63 15.52 11.34
N PRO A 102 18.09 15.31 10.09
CA PRO A 102 18.07 14.00 9.43
C PRO A 102 18.82 12.91 10.22
N GLN A 103 19.81 13.30 11.04
CA GLN A 103 20.56 12.42 11.93
C GLN A 103 19.70 11.71 12.99
N ARG A 104 18.47 12.18 13.24
CA ARG A 104 17.52 11.51 14.15
C ARG A 104 16.88 10.27 13.53
N PHE A 105 16.90 10.15 12.20
CA PHE A 105 16.26 9.05 11.51
C PHE A 105 17.27 7.98 11.13
N ARG A 106 16.88 6.72 11.29
CA ARG A 106 17.69 5.57 10.86
C ARG A 106 16.88 4.60 10.02
N ALA A 107 17.57 3.79 9.23
CA ALA A 107 16.96 2.63 8.62
C ALA A 107 16.47 1.65 9.70
N LEU A 108 15.32 1.04 9.46
CA LEU A 108 14.77 -0.03 10.30
C LEU A 108 15.03 -1.39 9.64
N GLY A 109 15.39 -2.38 10.45
CA GLY A 109 15.70 -3.74 10.02
C GLY A 109 14.90 -4.81 10.76
N PRO A 110 15.25 -6.10 10.59
CA PRO A 110 14.54 -7.22 11.21
C PRO A 110 14.42 -7.11 12.74
N ASP A 111 15.46 -6.60 13.41
CA ASP A 111 15.46 -6.45 14.88
C ASP A 111 14.46 -5.38 15.37
N ASP A 112 13.99 -4.50 14.48
CA ASP A 112 13.02 -3.44 14.79
C ASP A 112 11.57 -3.89 14.63
N VAL A 113 11.31 -5.04 14.01
CA VAL A 113 9.95 -5.53 13.68
C VAL A 113 9.02 -5.56 14.90
N PRO A 114 9.45 -5.97 16.10
CA PRO A 114 8.61 -5.87 17.30
C PRO A 114 8.16 -4.44 17.60
N GLN A 115 9.05 -3.44 17.52
CA GLN A 115 8.72 -2.04 17.76
C GLN A 115 7.87 -1.43 16.63
N MET A 116 8.16 -1.79 15.39
CA MET A 116 7.35 -1.40 14.23
C MET A 116 5.91 -1.89 14.38
N THR A 117 5.74 -3.17 14.75
CA THR A 117 4.43 -3.79 14.98
C THR A 117 3.68 -3.11 16.13
N ALA A 118 4.36 -2.83 17.25
CA ALA A 118 3.76 -2.11 18.37
C ALA A 118 3.27 -0.70 17.97
N LEU A 119 4.07 0.04 17.20
CA LEU A 119 3.68 1.37 16.71
C LEU A 119 2.50 1.30 15.72
N VAL A 120 2.46 0.31 14.84
CA VAL A 120 1.32 0.08 13.93
C VAL A 120 0.06 -0.23 14.72
N GLN A 121 0.12 -1.13 15.70
CA GLN A 121 -1.05 -1.48 16.53
C GLN A 121 -1.61 -0.26 17.25
N LEU A 122 -0.74 0.66 17.70
CA LEU A 122 -1.14 1.89 18.36
C LEU A 122 -1.76 2.93 17.42
N THR A 123 -1.33 2.97 16.16
CA THR A 123 -1.63 4.10 15.24
C THR A 123 -2.49 3.73 14.04
N ALA A 124 -2.67 2.44 13.77
CA ALA A 124 -3.44 1.87 12.66
C ALA A 124 -3.18 2.54 11.28
N PRO A 125 -1.92 2.63 10.80
CA PRO A 125 -1.59 3.32 9.54
C PRO A 125 -2.05 2.57 8.28
N GLY A 126 -2.57 1.35 8.42
CA GLY A 126 -2.98 0.48 7.33
C GLY A 126 -2.76 -0.99 7.68
N PRO A 127 -3.01 -1.90 6.72
CA PRO A 127 -2.77 -3.32 6.91
C PRO A 127 -1.31 -3.62 7.25
N TRP A 128 -1.10 -4.53 8.21
CA TRP A 128 0.20 -4.98 8.68
C TRP A 128 0.13 -6.45 9.07
N TYR A 129 1.07 -7.22 8.56
CA TYR A 129 1.17 -8.66 8.72
C TYR A 129 2.62 -9.03 9.03
N GLU A 130 2.83 -10.31 9.36
CA GLU A 130 4.12 -10.86 9.82
C GLU A 130 5.32 -10.42 8.97
N ARG A 131 5.17 -10.48 7.65
CA ARG A 131 6.23 -10.20 6.68
C ARG A 131 6.00 -8.92 5.88
N THR A 132 5.03 -8.08 6.28
CA THR A 132 4.88 -6.73 5.71
C THR A 132 6.18 -5.90 5.72
N PRO A 133 7.04 -5.97 6.78
CA PRO A 133 8.32 -5.25 6.78
C PRO A 133 9.26 -5.60 5.62
N GLU A 134 9.11 -6.79 5.03
CA GLU A 134 9.95 -7.24 3.92
C GLU A 134 9.55 -6.59 2.58
N LEU A 135 8.37 -5.96 2.51
CA LEU A 135 7.85 -5.38 1.26
C LEU A 135 8.68 -4.20 0.74
N GLY A 136 9.52 -3.61 1.56
CA GLY A 136 10.45 -2.57 1.14
C GLY A 136 11.21 -1.93 2.28
N ARG A 137 11.82 -0.78 2.02
CA ARG A 137 12.64 -0.09 3.02
C ARG A 137 11.79 0.66 4.03
N PHE A 138 12.22 0.67 5.29
CA PHE A 138 11.62 1.45 6.36
C PHE A 138 12.65 2.38 7.00
N VAL A 139 12.20 3.55 7.41
CA VAL A 139 12.97 4.51 8.20
C VAL A 139 12.14 4.93 9.41
N GLY A 140 12.83 5.21 10.52
CA GLY A 140 12.17 5.55 11.76
C GLY A 140 12.96 6.50 12.63
N PHE A 141 12.24 7.12 13.56
CA PHE A 141 12.80 7.94 14.63
C PHE A 141 12.57 7.24 15.96
N GLU A 142 13.66 7.02 16.68
CA GLU A 142 13.67 6.44 18.02
C GLU A 142 13.92 7.52 19.05
N HIS A 143 13.18 7.47 20.15
CA HIS A 143 13.38 8.33 21.31
C HIS A 143 13.38 7.49 22.58
N GLU A 144 14.44 7.60 23.38
CA GLU A 144 14.62 6.87 24.65
C GLU A 144 14.40 5.35 24.50
N GLY A 145 14.95 4.75 23.44
CA GLY A 145 14.85 3.31 23.17
C GLY A 145 13.51 2.86 22.59
N ARG A 146 12.59 3.79 22.27
CA ARG A 146 11.28 3.51 21.70
C ARG A 146 11.13 4.11 20.30
N LEU A 147 10.68 3.32 19.33
CA LEU A 147 10.29 3.80 18.01
C LEU A 147 9.03 4.67 18.13
N VAL A 148 9.16 5.97 17.85
CA VAL A 148 8.07 6.94 18.01
C VAL A 148 7.46 7.38 16.68
N ALA A 149 8.15 7.21 15.56
CA ALA A 149 7.60 7.46 14.23
C ALA A 149 8.30 6.61 13.18
N MET A 150 7.58 6.19 12.14
CA MET A 150 8.16 5.49 11.00
C MET A 150 7.38 5.73 9.71
N ALA A 151 8.04 5.44 8.59
CA ALA A 151 7.42 5.30 7.28
C ALA A 151 8.22 4.26 6.48
N GLY A 152 7.58 3.65 5.49
CA GLY A 152 8.25 2.70 4.62
C GLY A 152 7.69 2.65 3.22
N GLU A 153 8.08 1.62 2.51
CA GLU A 153 7.67 1.31 1.15
C GLU A 153 6.72 0.10 1.13
N ARG A 154 5.90 -0.03 0.08
CA ARG A 154 5.04 -1.22 -0.06
C ARG A 154 4.92 -1.73 -1.50
N MET A 155 4.06 -1.13 -2.32
CA MET A 155 3.85 -1.57 -3.70
C MET A 155 4.96 -1.02 -4.61
N ARG A 156 5.53 -1.87 -5.47
CA ARG A 156 6.51 -1.50 -6.48
C ARG A 156 5.98 -1.86 -7.85
N VAL A 157 5.89 -0.88 -8.73
CA VAL A 157 5.47 -1.06 -10.13
C VAL A 157 6.53 -0.45 -11.05
N PRO A 158 6.53 -0.72 -12.36
CA PRO A 158 7.52 -0.15 -13.26
C PRO A 158 7.65 1.38 -13.10
N GLY A 159 8.85 1.82 -12.71
CA GLY A 159 9.21 3.22 -12.50
C GLY A 159 8.62 3.91 -11.26
N HIS A 160 7.91 3.20 -10.38
CA HIS A 160 7.25 3.81 -9.21
C HIS A 160 7.28 2.94 -7.96
N THR A 161 7.38 3.59 -6.79
CA THR A 161 7.27 2.92 -5.47
C THR A 161 6.28 3.64 -4.56
N GLU A 162 5.46 2.85 -3.88
CA GLU A 162 4.47 3.34 -2.92
C GLU A 162 5.13 3.65 -1.58
N ILE A 163 4.88 4.85 -1.06
CA ILE A 163 5.14 5.19 0.34
C ILE A 163 3.94 4.73 1.18
N SER A 164 4.23 4.02 2.26
CA SER A 164 3.22 3.41 3.12
C SER A 164 3.62 3.44 4.60
N ALA A 165 2.71 2.97 5.45
CA ALA A 165 2.92 2.81 6.90
C ALA A 165 3.46 4.07 7.61
N VAL A 166 3.03 5.25 7.15
CA VAL A 166 3.43 6.53 7.74
C VAL A 166 2.68 6.73 9.04
N CYS A 167 3.36 6.60 10.18
CA CYS A 167 2.76 6.79 11.49
C CYS A 167 3.67 7.49 12.48
N CYS A 168 3.04 8.08 13.49
CA CYS A 168 3.70 8.75 14.59
C CYS A 168 2.90 8.50 15.87
N HIS A 169 3.61 8.18 16.95
CA HIS A 169 3.09 8.00 18.28
C HIS A 169 2.25 9.24 18.68
N PRO A 170 1.07 9.07 19.30
CA PRO A 170 0.18 10.20 19.63
C PRO A 170 0.85 11.33 20.41
N GLU A 171 1.73 10.99 21.36
CA GLU A 171 2.53 11.95 22.17
C GLU A 171 3.58 12.75 21.36
N TRP A 172 3.89 12.30 20.15
CA TRP A 172 4.93 12.89 19.28
C TRP A 172 4.36 13.62 18.05
N ARG A 173 3.04 13.82 18.02
CA ARG A 173 2.36 14.58 16.97
C ARG A 173 2.70 16.07 17.05
N GLY A 174 2.45 16.81 15.97
CA GLY A 174 2.69 18.25 15.90
C GLY A 174 4.16 18.66 15.73
N GLN A 175 5.11 17.72 15.83
CA GLN A 175 6.53 17.98 15.63
C GLN A 175 6.97 17.90 14.16
N GLY A 176 6.05 17.52 13.26
CA GLY A 176 6.27 17.37 11.82
C GLY A 176 7.06 16.12 11.41
N LEU A 177 7.22 15.13 12.29
CA LEU A 177 7.88 13.86 12.00
C LEU A 177 7.33 13.14 10.75
N PRO A 178 5.99 13.06 10.52
CA PRO A 178 5.48 12.45 9.29
C PRO A 178 5.95 13.16 8.01
N ALA A 179 6.12 14.48 8.04
CA ALA A 179 6.61 15.24 6.88
C ALA A 179 8.06 14.88 6.55
N ASP A 180 8.91 14.79 7.58
CA ASP A 180 10.33 14.44 7.41
C ASP A 180 10.51 12.98 6.96
N LEU A 181 9.71 12.05 7.50
CA LEU A 181 9.67 10.66 7.06
C LEU A 181 9.23 10.53 5.59
N MET A 182 8.19 11.25 5.18
CA MET A 182 7.75 11.29 3.78
C MET A 182 8.86 11.79 2.85
N ARG A 183 9.62 12.81 3.26
CA ARG A 183 10.79 13.32 2.52
C ARG A 183 11.89 12.29 2.42
N LEU A 184 12.27 11.65 3.52
CA LEU A 184 13.32 10.63 3.54
C LEU A 184 13.00 9.45 2.62
N VAL A 185 11.79 8.90 2.73
CA VAL A 185 11.38 7.78 1.87
C VAL A 185 11.31 8.23 0.41
N SER A 186 10.73 9.41 0.14
CA SER A 186 10.68 9.98 -1.20
C SER A 186 12.07 10.19 -1.81
N GLN A 187 13.03 10.71 -1.05
CA GLN A 187 14.41 10.89 -1.50
C GLN A 187 15.06 9.55 -1.83
N GLY A 188 14.85 8.53 -0.99
CA GLY A 188 15.31 7.16 -1.24
C GLY A 188 14.75 6.54 -2.51
N ILE A 189 13.47 6.81 -2.84
CA ILE A 189 12.82 6.36 -4.08
C ILE A 189 13.37 7.10 -5.30
N VAL A 190 13.53 8.43 -5.21
CA VAL A 190 14.08 9.24 -6.31
C VAL A 190 15.54 8.90 -6.60
N ALA A 191 16.36 8.67 -5.57
CA ALA A 191 17.78 8.37 -5.71
C ALA A 191 18.06 7.10 -6.54
N ARG A 192 17.07 6.20 -6.63
CA ARG A 192 17.13 4.96 -7.43
C ARG A 192 16.35 5.05 -8.74
N GLY A 193 16.00 6.27 -9.18
CA GLY A 193 15.38 6.53 -10.49
C GLY A 193 13.89 6.25 -10.57
N GLU A 194 13.19 6.19 -9.45
CA GLU A 194 11.76 5.89 -9.39
C GLU A 194 10.93 7.09 -8.92
N THR A 195 9.64 7.08 -9.25
CA THR A 195 8.69 8.11 -8.80
C THR A 195 7.87 7.64 -7.60
N PRO A 196 7.89 8.37 -6.48
CA PRO A 196 7.08 8.01 -5.33
C PRO A 196 5.59 8.30 -5.57
N PHE A 197 4.75 7.42 -5.04
CA PHE A 197 3.30 7.60 -4.98
C PHE A 197 2.76 7.09 -3.64
N LEU A 198 1.50 7.38 -3.35
CA LEU A 198 0.80 6.87 -2.18
C LEU A 198 -0.70 6.76 -2.43
N HIS A 199 -1.36 5.99 -1.58
CA HIS A 199 -2.81 6.03 -1.41
C HIS A 199 -3.16 6.54 -0.01
N VAL A 200 -4.16 7.41 0.05
CA VAL A 200 -4.71 7.93 1.30
C VAL A 200 -6.22 7.81 1.26
N LEU A 201 -6.85 7.49 2.40
CA LEU A 201 -8.32 7.47 2.52
C LEU A 201 -8.87 8.83 2.11
N ALA A 202 -9.92 8.83 1.28
CA ALA A 202 -10.50 10.07 0.74
C ALA A 202 -11.04 11.01 1.83
N GLU A 203 -11.45 10.45 2.97
CA GLU A 203 -11.91 11.18 4.15
C GLU A 203 -10.78 11.78 5.01
N ASN A 204 -9.52 11.37 4.80
CA ASN A 204 -8.37 11.84 5.58
C ASN A 204 -7.84 13.17 5.02
N ALA A 205 -8.65 14.22 5.12
CA ALA A 205 -8.32 15.57 4.67
C ALA A 205 -7.01 16.12 5.28
N PRO A 206 -6.68 15.90 6.57
CA PRO A 206 -5.40 16.35 7.14
C PRO A 206 -4.18 15.73 6.45
N ALA A 207 -4.20 14.41 6.17
CA ALA A 207 -3.10 13.74 5.49
C ALA A 207 -2.98 14.20 4.02
N ILE A 208 -4.11 14.33 3.32
CA ILE A 208 -4.12 14.87 1.94
C ILE A 208 -3.47 16.25 1.90
N ALA A 209 -3.88 17.16 2.80
CA ALA A 209 -3.33 18.52 2.86
C ALA A 209 -1.83 18.53 3.19
N LEU A 210 -1.38 17.61 4.05
CA LEU A 210 0.04 17.41 4.32
C LEU A 210 0.79 16.99 3.06
N TYR A 211 0.32 15.97 2.35
CA TYR A 211 0.98 15.47 1.15
C TYR A 211 1.01 16.49 0.02
N GLU A 212 -0.06 17.29 -0.16
CA GLU A 212 -0.08 18.39 -1.13
C GLU A 212 0.97 19.46 -0.82
N LYS A 213 1.10 19.85 0.46
CA LYS A 213 2.15 20.78 0.93
C LYS A 213 3.56 20.23 0.71
N LEU A 214 3.74 18.92 0.80
CA LEU A 214 5.01 18.27 0.51
C LEU A 214 5.31 18.21 -0.98
N GLY A 215 4.34 18.43 -1.87
CA GLY A 215 4.55 18.44 -3.32
C GLY A 215 3.87 17.31 -4.08
N PHE A 216 3.24 16.35 -3.38
CA PHE A 216 2.40 15.35 -4.04
C PHE A 216 1.22 16.02 -4.73
N ARG A 217 0.78 15.42 -5.83
CA ARG A 217 -0.40 15.85 -6.60
C ARG A 217 -1.40 14.72 -6.65
N LYS A 218 -2.68 15.04 -6.47
CA LYS A 218 -3.77 14.10 -6.68
C LYS A 218 -3.74 13.64 -8.14
N ARG A 219 -3.66 12.33 -8.37
CA ARG A 219 -3.68 11.73 -9.71
C ARG A 219 -5.07 11.25 -10.07
N ARG A 220 -5.70 10.47 -9.19
CA ARG A 220 -7.04 9.92 -9.40
C ARG A 220 -7.68 9.48 -8.08
N GLN A 221 -8.99 9.30 -8.12
CA GLN A 221 -9.69 8.49 -7.14
C GLN A 221 -9.61 7.01 -7.52
N THR A 222 -9.55 6.15 -6.51
CA THR A 222 -9.66 4.70 -6.65
C THR A 222 -10.42 4.16 -5.44
N ARG A 223 -10.84 2.90 -5.49
CA ARG A 223 -11.50 2.23 -4.37
C ARG A 223 -10.85 0.88 -4.14
N LEU A 224 -10.75 0.50 -2.87
CA LEU A 224 -10.48 -0.88 -2.46
C LEU A 224 -11.79 -1.50 -2.03
N THR A 225 -12.14 -2.62 -2.65
CA THR A 225 -13.27 -3.46 -2.23
C THR A 225 -12.71 -4.64 -1.45
N ILE A 226 -13.17 -4.81 -0.21
CA ILE A 226 -12.75 -5.91 0.65
C ILE A 226 -13.71 -7.07 0.42
N LEU A 227 -13.19 -8.16 -0.11
CA LEU A 227 -13.91 -9.37 -0.46
C LEU A 227 -13.57 -10.47 0.53
N GLN A 228 -14.58 -11.15 1.07
CA GLN A 228 -14.44 -12.39 1.82
C GLN A 228 -14.88 -13.56 0.94
N ARG A 229 -14.08 -14.63 0.90
CA ARG A 229 -14.43 -15.84 0.15
C ARG A 229 -15.55 -16.60 0.85
N ASN A 230 -16.66 -16.81 0.15
CA ASN A 230 -17.79 -17.56 0.67
C ASN A 230 -17.53 -19.08 0.59
N ALA A 231 -18.05 -19.84 1.55
CA ALA A 231 -18.30 -21.25 1.30
C ALA A 231 -19.32 -21.33 0.16
N THR A 232 -18.96 -21.92 -0.98
CA THR A 232 -19.90 -22.08 -2.09
C THR A 232 -21.16 -22.77 -1.55
N ARG A 233 -22.31 -22.07 -1.53
CA ARG A 233 -23.59 -22.74 -1.29
C ARG A 233 -23.88 -23.54 -2.56
N SER A 234 -23.57 -24.84 -2.49
CA SER A 234 -24.05 -25.84 -3.47
C SER A 234 -25.56 -25.84 -3.58
#